data_AF-A0A0G1BM96-F1
#
_entry.id   AF-A0A0G1BM96-F1
#
_cell.length_a   1.000
_cell.length_b   1.000
_cell.length_c   1.000
_cell.angle_alpha   90.00
_cell.angle_beta   90.00
_cell.angle_gamma   90.00
#
_symmetry.space_group_name_H-M   'P 1'
#
loop_
_entity.id
_entity.type
_entity.pdbx_description
1 polymer ?
#
loop_
_entity_poly.entity_id
_entity_poly.type
_entity_poly.pdbx_seq_one_letter_code
_entity_poly.pdbx_strand_id
1 'polypeptide(L)'
;MKHKGFALIDVMQPCVTYNHLNTFHWFYQRLYELDKEGHDPADKAKAWARAMEWPTQLKVDENRVDRIPTGLFYQESRATYTDELPQLSDQALVEQTLGNIQIEPLMKKIS
;
A
#
# COMPACT_ATOMS: atom_id res chain seq x y z
N MET A 1 3.29 12.41 4.64
CA MET A 1 3.15 11.47 3.50
C MET A 1 3.90 12.04 2.30
N LYS A 2 4.74 11.26 1.61
CA LYS A 2 5.57 11.73 0.48
C LYS A 2 5.42 10.90 -0.81
N HIS A 3 4.82 9.71 -0.73
CA HIS A 3 4.61 8.86 -1.91
C HIS A 3 3.49 9.45 -2.79
N LYS A 4 3.76 9.66 -4.08
CA LYS A 4 2.78 10.11 -5.07
C LYS A 4 2.02 8.89 -5.59
N GLY A 5 0.97 8.48 -4.89
CA GLY A 5 0.17 7.32 -5.24
C GLY A 5 -0.47 6.66 -4.03
N PHE A 6 -0.96 5.43 -4.23
CA PHE A 6 -1.50 4.62 -3.16
C PHE A 6 -0.38 4.09 -2.25
N ALA A 7 -0.48 4.34 -0.96
CA ALA A 7 0.44 3.82 0.05
C ALA A 7 -0.32 3.01 1.09
N LEU A 8 0.15 1.79 1.35
CA LEU A 8 -0.34 0.93 2.43
C LEU A 8 0.72 0.85 3.52
N ILE A 9 0.32 1.13 4.76
CA ILE A 9 1.13 0.92 5.96
C ILE A 9 0.36 -0.05 6.84
N ASP A 10 0.81 -1.30 6.86
CA ASP A 10 0.30 -2.30 7.80
C ASP A 10 1.10 -2.20 9.10
N VAL A 11 0.41 -2.00 10.22
CA VAL A 11 1.03 -1.77 11.53
C VAL A 11 0.59 -2.91 12.46
N MET A 12 1.55 -3.72 12.90
CA MET A 12 1.28 -4.76 13.88
C MET A 12 0.91 -4.12 15.23
N GLN A 13 -0.38 -4.14 15.56
CA GLN A 13 -0.91 -3.56 16.80
C GLN A 13 -1.37 -4.67 17.75
N PRO A 14 -0.67 -4.91 18.88
CA PRO A 14 -1.08 -5.91 19.85
C PRO A 14 -2.38 -5.49 20.56
N CYS A 15 -3.32 -6.44 20.69
CA CYS A 15 -4.56 -6.23 21.44
C CYS A 15 -4.48 -6.93 22.80
N VAL A 16 -4.21 -6.15 23.85
CA VAL A 16 -3.98 -6.67 25.21
C VAL A 16 -5.20 -7.35 25.84
N THR A 17 -6.41 -6.99 25.41
CA THR A 17 -7.67 -7.49 25.99
C THR A 17 -8.08 -8.86 25.46
N TYR A 18 -7.89 -9.11 24.17
CA TYR A 18 -8.48 -10.29 23.50
C TYR A 18 -7.45 -11.18 22.78
N ASN A 19 -6.30 -10.64 22.36
CA ASN A 19 -5.27 -11.41 21.67
C ASN A 19 -4.07 -11.66 22.57
N HIS A 20 -4.15 -12.73 23.36
CA HIS A 20 -3.09 -13.15 24.27
C HIS A 20 -1.99 -13.98 23.58
N LEU A 21 -2.11 -14.28 22.29
CA LEU A 21 -1.11 -15.01 21.52
C LEU A 21 -0.10 -14.04 20.87
N ASN A 22 -0.60 -13.06 20.10
CA ASN A 22 0.24 -12.08 19.40
C ASN A 22 0.52 -10.88 20.31
N THR A 23 1.21 -11.13 21.41
CA THR A 23 1.61 -10.11 22.38
C THR A 23 2.75 -9.23 21.85
N PHE A 24 3.02 -8.11 22.51
CA PHE A 24 4.18 -7.27 22.20
C PHE A 24 5.49 -8.07 22.16
N HIS A 25 5.72 -8.91 23.18
CA HIS A 25 6.91 -9.75 23.27
C HIS A 25 7.01 -10.74 22.12
N TRP A 26 5.87 -11.35 21.74
CA TRP A 26 5.80 -12.29 20.62
C TRP A 26 6.24 -11.64 19.30
N PHE A 27 5.75 -10.42 19.02
CA PHE A 27 6.18 -9.65 17.85
C PHE A 27 7.66 -9.30 17.95
N TYR A 28 8.09 -8.67 19.05
CA TYR A 28 9.42 -8.08 19.19
C TYR A 28 10.56 -9.09 18.95
N GLN A 29 10.39 -10.34 19.39
CA GLN A 29 11.38 -11.40 19.17
C GLN A 29 11.55 -11.83 17.70
N ARG A 30 10.59 -11.50 16.84
CA ARG A 30 10.53 -11.94 15.44
C ARG A 30 10.82 -10.81 14.45
N LEU A 31 10.76 -9.55 14.88
CA LEU A 31 10.94 -8.42 13.99
C LEU A 31 12.38 -8.36 13.46
N TYR A 32 12.51 -8.08 12.18
CA TYR A 32 13.76 -7.62 11.58
C TYR A 32 13.46 -6.52 10.56
N GLU A 33 14.46 -5.71 10.27
CA GLU A 33 14.33 -4.56 9.35
C GLU A 33 14.88 -4.93 7.98
N LEU A 34 14.05 -4.76 6.94
CA LEU A 34 14.43 -5.05 5.55
C LEU A 34 15.60 -4.20 5.05
N ASP A 35 15.69 -2.94 5.51
CA ASP A 35 16.77 -2.01 5.13
C ASP A 35 18.15 -2.54 5.58
N LYS A 36 18.22 -3.11 6.78
CA LYS A 36 19.46 -3.71 7.32
C LYS A 36 19.89 -4.98 6.58
N GLU A 37 18.96 -5.64 5.89
CA GLU A 37 19.21 -6.84 5.09
C GLU A 37 19.54 -6.51 3.62
N GLY A 38 19.64 -5.23 3.26
CA GLY A 38 19.93 -4.80 1.88
C GLY A 38 18.79 -5.11 0.90
N HIS A 39 17.55 -5.11 1.38
CA HIS A 39 16.37 -5.31 0.54
C HIS A 39 16.22 -4.18 -0.48
N ASP A 40 15.92 -4.54 -1.73
CA ASP A 40 15.64 -3.58 -2.81
C ASP A 40 14.13 -3.39 -2.96
N PRO A 41 13.58 -2.20 -2.62
CA PRO A 41 12.16 -1.92 -2.74
C PRO A 41 11.64 -1.83 -4.19
N ALA A 42 12.51 -1.80 -5.20
CA ALA A 42 12.10 -1.83 -6.60
C ALA A 42 11.82 -3.25 -7.12
N ASP A 43 12.33 -4.29 -6.44
CA ASP A 43 12.13 -5.69 -6.82
C ASP A 43 10.81 -6.23 -6.26
N LYS A 44 9.75 -6.14 -7.07
CA LYS A 44 8.41 -6.59 -6.70
C LYS A 44 8.35 -8.07 -6.29
N ALA A 45 9.14 -8.93 -6.92
CA ALA A 45 9.12 -10.36 -6.63
C ALA A 45 9.74 -10.65 -5.25
N LYS A 46 10.88 -10.01 -4.94
CA LYS A 46 11.47 -10.11 -3.60
C LYS A 46 10.57 -9.48 -2.55
N ALA A 47 9.98 -8.32 -2.81
CA ALA A 47 9.04 -7.69 -1.89
C ALA A 47 7.88 -8.61 -1.54
N TRP A 48 7.32 -9.30 -2.53
CA TRP A 48 6.27 -10.29 -2.33
C TRP A 48 6.75 -11.48 -1.49
N ALA A 49 7.93 -12.04 -1.81
CA ALA A 49 8.51 -13.13 -1.05
C ALA A 49 8.72 -12.75 0.44
N ARG A 50 9.22 -11.54 0.72
CA ARG A 50 9.34 -11.00 2.08
C ARG A 50 7.98 -10.89 2.77
N ALA A 51 6.95 -10.39 2.09
CA ALA A 51 5.60 -10.27 2.67
C ALA A 51 4.98 -11.61 3.06
N MET A 52 5.39 -12.71 2.41
CA MET A 52 4.94 -14.07 2.72
C MET A 52 5.72 -14.74 3.87
N GLU A 53 6.69 -14.06 4.48
CA GLU A 53 7.47 -14.60 5.60
C GLU A 53 6.69 -14.74 6.91
N TRP A 54 5.43 -14.28 6.96
CA TRP A 54 4.58 -14.33 8.15
C TRP A 54 4.59 -15.71 8.84
N PRO A 55 4.75 -15.77 10.17
CA PRO A 55 4.68 -17.01 10.93
C PRO A 55 3.31 -17.68 10.75
N THR A 56 3.28 -18.92 10.26
CA THR A 56 2.05 -19.71 10.11
C THR A 56 2.04 -20.87 11.10
N GLN A 57 0.85 -21.38 11.41
CA GLN A 57 0.72 -22.56 12.28
C GLN A 57 1.25 -23.84 11.65
N LEU A 58 1.42 -23.87 10.32
CA LEU A 58 2.03 -24.99 9.61
C LEU A 58 3.52 -24.71 9.39
N LYS A 59 4.37 -25.41 10.17
CA LYS A 59 5.79 -25.49 9.85
C LYS A 59 5.95 -26.30 8.57
N VAL A 60 6.08 -25.59 7.45
CA VAL A 60 6.40 -26.21 6.13
C VAL A 60 7.85 -26.69 6.10
N ASP A 61 8.70 -26.09 6.95
CA ASP A 61 10.11 -26.44 7.13
C ASP A 61 10.42 -26.39 8.63
N GLU A 62 10.98 -27.48 9.15
CA GLU A 62 11.38 -27.63 10.55
C GLU A 62 12.52 -26.69 10.96
N ASN A 63 13.32 -26.23 9.99
CA ASN A 63 14.44 -25.33 10.18
C ASN A 63 14.08 -23.85 9.95
N ARG A 64 12.83 -23.55 9.57
CA ARG A 64 12.40 -22.15 9.35
C ARG A 64 12.32 -21.40 10.68
N VAL A 65 13.06 -20.31 10.76
CA VAL A 65 12.95 -19.33 11.85
C VAL A 65 11.77 -18.41 11.56
N ASP A 66 10.83 -18.33 12.51
CA ASP A 66 9.74 -17.36 12.46
C ASP A 66 10.31 -15.96 12.53
N ARG A 67 10.15 -15.19 11.44
CA ARG A 67 10.58 -13.81 11.36
C ARG A 67 9.50 -12.97 10.72
N ILE A 68 9.44 -11.70 11.10
CA ILE A 68 8.45 -10.74 10.64
C ILE A 68 9.22 -9.56 10.06
N PRO A 69 9.26 -9.41 8.72
CA PRO A 69 9.92 -8.27 8.11
C PRO A 69 9.17 -6.99 8.40
N THR A 70 9.92 -5.91 8.60
CA THR A 70 9.43 -4.54 8.77
C THR A 70 10.23 -3.57 7.91
N GLY A 71 9.63 -2.43 7.60
CA GLY A 71 10.24 -1.40 6.76
C GLY A 71 9.56 -1.30 5.39
N LEU A 72 10.29 -0.76 4.41
CA LEU A 72 9.77 -0.55 3.06
C LEU A 72 9.89 -1.82 2.22
N PHE A 73 8.76 -2.50 2.01
CA PHE A 73 8.72 -3.70 1.17
C PHE A 73 8.84 -3.38 -0.31
N TYR A 74 8.05 -2.40 -0.77
CA TYR A 74 7.94 -2.11 -2.20
C TYR A 74 7.63 -0.64 -2.42
N GLN A 75 8.28 -0.05 -3.42
CA GLN A 75 7.98 1.29 -3.89
C GLN A 75 8.27 1.40 -5.38
N GLU A 76 7.33 1.98 -6.11
CA GLU A 76 7.51 2.34 -7.51
C GLU A 76 6.92 3.73 -7.78
N SER A 77 7.27 4.33 -8.91
CA SER A 77 6.64 5.55 -9.40
C SER A 77 5.86 5.23 -10.66
N ARG A 78 4.55 5.49 -10.63
CA ARG A 78 3.63 5.32 -11.76
C ARG A 78 2.63 6.47 -11.79
N ALA A 79 1.96 6.66 -12.93
CA ALA A 79 0.83 7.58 -13.01
C ALA A 79 -0.21 7.20 -11.95
N THR A 80 -0.66 8.18 -11.18
CA THR A 80 -1.81 8.01 -10.28
C THR A 80 -3.09 8.04 -11.11
N TYR A 81 -4.19 7.53 -10.53
CA TYR A 81 -5.49 7.61 -11.21
C TYR A 81 -5.85 9.04 -11.63
N THR A 82 -5.55 10.04 -10.79
CA THR A 82 -5.80 11.44 -11.10
C THR A 82 -4.90 11.96 -12.22
N ASP A 83 -3.67 11.48 -12.35
CA ASP A 83 -2.78 11.86 -13.47
C ASP A 83 -3.33 11.39 -14.82
N GLU A 84 -4.16 10.33 -14.83
CA GLU A 84 -4.78 9.78 -16.04
C GLU A 84 -6.10 10.49 -16.43
N LEU A 85 -6.53 11.48 -15.65
CA LEU A 85 -7.76 12.25 -15.88
C LEU A 85 -7.41 13.66 -16.39
N PRO A 86 -7.24 13.86 -17.72
CA PRO A 86 -6.86 15.17 -18.27
C PRO A 86 -7.86 16.27 -17.96
N GLN A 87 -9.14 15.93 -17.74
CA GLN A 87 -10.19 16.87 -17.34
C GLN A 87 -9.99 17.44 -15.93
N LEU A 88 -9.11 16.82 -15.14
CA LEU A 88 -8.73 17.21 -13.77
C LEU A 88 -7.28 17.70 -13.67
N SER A 89 -6.62 17.97 -14.81
CA SER A 89 -5.20 18.34 -14.83
C SER A 89 -4.90 19.68 -14.16
N ASP A 90 -5.81 20.65 -14.26
CA ASP A 90 -5.64 21.99 -13.68
C ASP A 90 -6.21 22.09 -12.26
N GLN A 91 -7.47 21.70 -12.07
CA GLN A 91 -8.21 21.87 -10.81
C GLN A 91 -9.35 20.85 -10.65
N ALA A 92 -9.83 20.69 -9.41
CA ALA A 92 -10.94 19.80 -9.13
C ALA A 92 -12.23 20.26 -9.86
N LEU A 93 -13.08 19.33 -10.28
CA LEU A 93 -14.34 19.62 -11.00
C LEU A 93 -15.23 20.63 -10.27
N VAL A 94 -15.30 20.57 -8.94
CA VAL A 94 -16.12 21.47 -8.12
C VAL A 94 -15.64 22.92 -8.15
N GLU A 95 -14.38 23.15 -8.52
CA GLU A 95 -13.75 24.48 -8.61
C GLU A 95 -13.86 25.07 -10.03
N GLN A 96 -14.27 24.27 -11.01
CA GLN A 96 -14.42 24.71 -12.40
C GLN A 96 -15.69 25.58 -12.58
N THR A 97 -15.57 26.65 -13.37
CA THR A 97 -16.73 27.52 -13.68
C THR A 97 -17.67 26.86 -14.68
N LEU A 98 -18.96 26.84 -14.35
CA LEU A 98 -20.02 26.33 -15.24
C LEU A 98 -20.49 27.37 -16.28
N GLY A 99 -20.09 28.63 -16.14
CA GLY A 99 -20.66 29.75 -16.92
C GLY A 99 -20.45 29.67 -18.43
N ASN A 100 -19.43 28.94 -18.89
CA ASN A 100 -19.07 28.83 -20.31
C ASN A 100 -19.35 27.45 -20.91
N ILE A 101 -20.09 26.57 -20.22
CA ILE A 101 -20.40 25.22 -20.68
C ILE A 101 -21.70 25.24 -21.50
N GLN A 102 -21.63 24.94 -22.79
CA GLN A 102 -22.79 24.86 -23.70
C GLN A 102 -23.19 23.40 -23.91
N ILE A 103 -24.34 22.98 -23.36
CA ILE A 103 -24.81 21.58 -23.39
C ILE A 103 -25.88 21.33 -24.46
N GLU A 104 -26.46 22.38 -25.03
CA GLU A 104 -27.55 22.33 -26.01
C GLU A 104 -27.20 21.46 -27.24
N PRO A 105 -25.98 21.50 -27.81
CA PRO A 105 -25.62 20.64 -28.93
C PRO A 105 -25.61 19.15 -28.56
N LEU A 106 -25.22 18.83 -27.33
CA LEU A 106 -25.22 17.46 -26.83
C LEU A 106 -26.65 16.97 -26.61
N MET A 107 -27.50 17.80 -25.99
CA MET A 107 -28.91 17.47 -25.74
C MET A 107 -29.67 17.14 -27.03
N LYS A 108 -29.45 17.91 -28.11
CA LYS A 108 -30.05 17.66 -29.44
C LYS A 108 -29.59 16.36 -30.10
N LYS A 109 -28.45 15.82 -29.70
CA LYS A 109 -27.86 14.60 -30.29
C LYS A 109 -28.38 13.31 -29.63
N ILE A 110 -28.94 13.44 -28.43
CA ILE A 110 -29.42 12.31 -27.61
C ILE A 110 -30.97 12.26 -27.59
N SER A 111 -31.65 13.33 -28.05
CA SER A 111 -33.10 13.35 -28.33
C SER A 111 -33.42 12.76 -29.70
#